data_AF-A0A7V9AFJ8-F1
#
_entry.id   AF-A0A7V9AFJ8-F1
#
_cell.length_a   1.000
_cell.length_b   1.000
_cell.length_c   1.000
_cell.angle_alpha   90.00
_cell.angle_beta   90.00
_cell.angle_gamma   90.00
#
_symmetry.space_group_name_H-M   'P 1'
#
loop_
_entity.id
_entity.type
_entity.pdbx_description
1 polymer ?
#
loop_
_entity_poly.entity_id
_entity_poly.type
_entity_poly.pdbx_seq_one_letter_code
_entity_poly.pdbx_strand_id
1 'polypeptide(L)'
;MSGSFRRIAAIIRADFLLRFRRPSTLIVFLLLSAFAYVWIPAPSTGRALIQINGQRAIYNSGAIGMGTASLGMMFVGLFGYYVISNAIRRDVTSRCGVIAASTPMRSGEYLLGKFLGNLAFLATFLAGFMLSSMAMLIVRGEARIEPLVFVQQYLLLTPAAIIFVSAVAVLFESIPFLSGKIGDVFYFFFWMTFMGFALGDQVSGG
;
A
#
# COMPACT_ATOMS: atom_id res chain seq x y z
N MET A 1 -8.28 -4.38 -31.30
CA MET A 1 -8.14 -4.47 -29.82
C MET A 1 -6.69 -4.31 -29.31
N SER A 2 -5.65 -4.29 -30.16
CA SER A 2 -4.23 -4.17 -29.73
C SER A 2 -3.78 -2.76 -29.33
N GLY A 3 -4.45 -1.70 -29.83
CA GLY A 3 -4.08 -0.31 -29.56
C GLY A 3 -4.39 0.15 -28.13
N SER A 4 -5.59 -0.14 -27.62
CA SER A 4 -6.02 0.26 -26.28
C SER A 4 -5.18 -0.37 -25.16
N PHE A 5 -4.86 -1.66 -25.28
CA PHE A 5 -4.03 -2.35 -24.29
C PHE A 5 -2.61 -1.77 -24.21
N ARG A 6 -2.00 -1.47 -25.37
CA ARG A 6 -0.68 -0.82 -25.43
C ARG A 6 -0.69 0.57 -24.80
N ARG A 7 -1.76 1.35 -25.00
CA ARG A 7 -1.92 2.66 -24.36
C ARG A 7 -2.01 2.55 -22.84
N ILE A 8 -2.85 1.64 -22.33
CA ILE A 8 -2.98 1.38 -20.89
C ILE A 8 -1.63 0.93 -20.30
N ALA A 9 -0.94 -0.02 -20.93
CA ALA A 9 0.36 -0.48 -20.49
C ALA A 9 1.43 0.63 -20.48
N ALA A 10 1.41 1.53 -21.46
CA ALA A 10 2.31 2.68 -21.50
C ALA A 10 2.06 3.65 -20.34
N ILE A 11 0.80 3.93 -20.02
CA ILE A 11 0.42 4.76 -18.86
C ILE A 11 0.91 4.15 -17.57
N ILE A 12 0.62 2.86 -17.36
CA ILE A 12 1.06 2.12 -16.17
C ILE A 12 2.57 2.21 -16.01
N ARG A 13 3.33 1.92 -17.08
CA ARG A 13 4.79 1.93 -17.06
C ARG A 13 5.36 3.32 -16.78
N ALA A 14 4.81 4.35 -17.40
CA ALA A 14 5.27 5.72 -17.22
C ALA A 14 5.02 6.20 -15.79
N ASP A 15 3.81 6.02 -15.26
CA ASP A 15 3.47 6.39 -13.88
C ASP A 15 4.33 5.63 -12.88
N PHE A 16 4.50 4.32 -13.09
CA PHE A 16 5.31 3.47 -12.21
C PHE A 16 6.75 3.97 -12.13
N LEU A 17 7.42 4.16 -13.27
CA LEU A 17 8.80 4.63 -13.31
C LEU A 17 8.97 6.03 -12.73
N LEU A 18 8.03 6.94 -13.01
CA LEU A 18 8.05 8.30 -12.48
C LEU A 18 7.90 8.36 -10.96
N ARG A 19 7.18 7.41 -10.35
CA ARG A 19 7.01 7.34 -8.89
C ARG A 19 8.16 6.59 -8.23
N PHE A 20 8.57 5.45 -8.80
CA PHE A 20 9.65 4.63 -8.26
C PHE A 20 10.99 5.37 -8.21
N ARG A 21 11.24 6.30 -9.14
CA ARG A 21 12.44 7.15 -9.15
C ARG A 21 12.38 8.36 -8.20
N ARG A 22 11.26 8.61 -7.51
CA ARG A 22 11.19 9.73 -6.57
C ARG A 22 11.93 9.37 -5.28
N PRO A 23 12.84 10.24 -4.79
CA PRO A 23 13.52 9.99 -3.53
C PRO A 23 12.53 9.91 -2.36
N SER A 24 11.41 10.64 -2.41
CA SER A 24 10.35 10.57 -1.41
C SER A 24 9.78 9.16 -1.24
N THR A 25 9.61 8.41 -2.34
CA THR A 25 9.11 7.03 -2.29
C THR A 25 10.09 6.11 -1.58
N LEU A 26 11.39 6.25 -1.87
CA LEU A 26 12.44 5.49 -1.18
C LEU A 26 12.48 5.85 0.31
N ILE A 27 12.38 7.13 0.66
CA ILE A 27 12.39 7.59 2.06
C ILE A 27 11.19 7.00 2.82
N VAL A 28 9.98 7.09 2.27
CA VAL A 28 8.77 6.51 2.90
C VAL A 28 8.90 5.00 3.05
N PHE A 29 9.42 4.32 2.02
CA PHE A 29 9.67 2.88 2.08
C PHE A 29 10.63 2.48 3.20
N LEU A 30 11.76 3.19 3.31
CA LEU A 30 12.78 2.93 4.34
C LEU A 30 12.24 3.24 5.73
N LEU A 31 11.54 4.36 5.91
CA LEU A 31 10.94 4.73 7.19
C LEU A 31 9.92 3.70 7.67
N LEU A 32 9.04 3.23 6.78
CA LEU A 32 8.05 2.21 7.13
C LEU A 32 8.69 0.85 7.42
N SER A 33 9.72 0.47 6.67
CA SER A 33 10.48 -0.77 6.91
C SER A 33 11.22 -0.72 8.26
N ALA A 34 11.84 0.42 8.58
CA ALA A 34 12.48 0.65 9.87
C ALA A 34 11.46 0.66 11.03
N PHE A 35 10.31 1.30 10.81
CA PHE A 35 9.24 1.33 11.81
C PHE A 35 8.71 -0.08 12.11
N ALA A 36 8.50 -0.91 11.09
CA ALA A 36 8.11 -2.31 11.28
C ALA A 36 9.17 -3.09 12.06
N TYR A 37 10.47 -2.87 11.79
CA TYR A 37 11.53 -3.50 12.56
C TYR A 37 11.51 -3.14 14.05
N VAL A 38 11.22 -1.88 14.38
CA VAL A 38 11.13 -1.40 15.77
C VAL A 38 9.85 -1.88 16.45
N TRP A 39 8.74 -1.86 15.72
CA TRP A 39 7.42 -2.17 16.27
C TRP A 39 7.17 -3.67 16.46
N ILE A 40 7.89 -4.51 15.72
CA ILE A 40 7.87 -5.97 15.85
C ILE A 40 8.88 -6.37 16.93
N PRO A 41 8.42 -6.69 18.15
CA PRO A 41 9.31 -7.02 19.25
C PRO A 41 10.11 -8.29 18.94
N ALA A 42 11.36 -8.33 19.40
CA ALA A 42 12.12 -9.57 19.40
C ALA A 42 11.48 -10.55 20.40
N PRO A 43 11.22 -11.82 20.06
CA PRO A 43 10.76 -12.83 21.01
C PRO A 43 11.67 -12.96 22.24
N SER A 44 12.97 -12.68 22.08
CA SER A 44 13.97 -12.59 23.16
C SER A 44 13.70 -11.49 24.19
N THR A 45 12.91 -10.47 23.87
CA THR A 45 12.48 -9.41 24.82
C THR A 45 11.26 -9.79 25.67
N GLY A 46 10.72 -10.99 25.50
CA GLY A 46 9.55 -11.44 26.26
C GLY A 46 8.22 -10.80 25.85
N ARG A 47 8.18 -10.08 24.72
CA ARG A 47 6.95 -9.53 24.12
C ARG A 47 6.57 -10.38 22.91
N ALA A 48 5.36 -10.94 22.93
CA ALA A 48 4.83 -11.73 21.82
C ALA A 48 4.15 -10.83 20.79
N LEU A 49 4.41 -11.06 19.50
CA LEU A 49 3.69 -10.40 18.38
C LEU A 49 2.20 -10.74 18.38
N ILE A 50 1.89 -12.00 18.66
CA ILE A 50 0.52 -12.54 18.71
C ILE A 50 0.44 -13.43 19.94
N GLN A 51 -0.56 -13.17 20.78
CA GLN A 51 -0.91 -14.00 21.92
C GLN A 51 -2.34 -14.48 21.72
N ILE A 52 -2.54 -15.80 21.76
CA ILE A 52 -3.87 -16.41 21.64
C ILE A 52 -4.16 -17.05 23.00
N ASN A 53 -5.23 -16.61 23.67
CA ASN A 53 -5.63 -17.14 24.99
C ASN A 53 -4.50 -17.14 26.04
N GLY A 54 -3.73 -16.06 26.14
CA GLY A 54 -2.65 -15.98 27.12
C GLY A 54 -1.38 -16.77 26.78
N GLN A 55 -1.38 -17.58 25.71
CA GLN A 55 -0.22 -18.34 25.25
C GLN A 55 0.45 -17.65 24.06
N ARG A 56 1.79 -17.59 24.08
CA ARG A 56 2.56 -16.97 22.99
C ARG A 56 2.43 -17.83 21.73
N ALA A 57 2.02 -17.22 20.61
CA ALA A 57 2.13 -17.90 19.33
C ALA A 57 3.61 -18.18 19.04
N ILE A 58 3.92 -19.40 18.60
CA ILE A 58 5.27 -19.76 18.18
C ILE A 58 5.67 -18.79 17.07
N TYR A 59 6.82 -18.14 17.21
CA TYR A 59 7.39 -17.29 16.16
C TYR A 59 7.76 -18.19 14.97
N ASN A 60 6.79 -18.40 14.09
CA ASN A 60 6.95 -19.06 12.82
C ASN A 60 6.72 -18.03 11.69
N SER A 61 7.06 -18.42 10.47
CA SER A 61 6.88 -17.57 9.30
C SER A 61 5.42 -17.13 9.10
N GLY A 62 4.45 -17.94 9.54
CA GLY A 62 3.03 -17.60 9.47
C GLY A 62 2.63 -16.46 10.40
N ALA A 63 3.00 -16.52 11.67
CA ALA A 63 2.65 -15.50 12.67
C ALA A 63 3.32 -14.16 12.36
N ILE A 64 4.60 -14.18 11.98
CA ILE A 64 5.35 -12.97 11.62
C ILE A 64 4.83 -12.42 10.29
N GLY A 65 4.59 -13.29 9.30
CA GLY A 65 4.01 -12.92 8.02
C GLY A 65 2.63 -12.26 8.19
N MET A 66 1.78 -12.81 9.06
CA MET A 66 0.47 -12.25 9.36
C MET A 66 0.58 -10.90 10.08
N GLY A 67 1.42 -10.79 11.12
CA GLY A 67 1.62 -9.54 11.85
C GLY A 67 2.19 -8.42 10.96
N THR A 68 3.20 -8.74 10.15
CA THR A 68 3.78 -7.80 9.19
C THR A 68 2.81 -7.44 8.07
N ALA A 69 2.03 -8.38 7.54
CA ALA A 69 1.01 -8.10 6.51
C ALA A 69 -0.10 -7.20 7.05
N SER A 70 -0.57 -7.41 8.28
CA SER A 70 -1.56 -6.55 8.95
C SER A 70 -1.04 -5.12 9.12
N LEU A 71 0.21 -4.96 9.57
CA LEU A 71 0.86 -3.65 9.65
C LEU A 71 1.00 -3.00 8.26
N GLY A 72 1.44 -3.77 7.28
CA GLY A 72 1.55 -3.31 5.89
C GLY A 72 0.22 -2.83 5.33
N MET A 73 -0.87 -3.54 5.62
CA MET A 73 -2.23 -3.14 5.26
C MET A 73 -2.63 -1.82 5.91
N MET A 74 -2.36 -1.64 7.21
CA MET A 74 -2.65 -0.37 7.90
C MET A 74 -1.85 0.79 7.30
N PHE A 75 -0.57 0.58 7.01
CA PHE A 75 0.29 1.60 6.43
C PHE A 75 -0.09 1.95 4.99
N VAL A 76 -0.40 0.95 4.15
CA VAL A 76 -0.89 1.20 2.79
C VAL A 76 -2.23 1.91 2.81
N GLY A 77 -3.09 1.57 3.77
CA GLY A 77 -4.32 2.29 4.02
C GLY A 77 -4.09 3.78 4.22
N LEU A 78 -3.27 4.18 5.18
CA LEU A 78 -3.03 5.60 5.44
C LEU A 78 -2.09 6.24 4.39
N PHE A 79 -0.85 5.78 4.33
CA PHE A 79 0.22 6.41 3.57
C PHE A 79 0.15 6.07 2.09
N GLY A 80 -0.36 4.89 1.73
CA GLY A 80 -0.46 4.47 0.34
C GLY A 80 -1.24 5.47 -0.49
N TYR A 81 -2.35 6.00 0.03
CA TYR A 81 -3.12 7.07 -0.60
C TYR A 81 -2.26 8.28 -0.95
N TYR A 82 -1.51 8.84 0.02
CA TYR A 82 -0.70 10.04 -0.20
C TYR A 82 0.47 9.82 -1.16
N VAL A 83 1.00 8.61 -1.24
CA VAL A 83 2.08 8.30 -2.18
C VAL A 83 1.55 8.16 -3.61
N ILE A 84 0.31 7.71 -3.79
CA ILE A 84 -0.31 7.53 -5.11
C ILE A 84 -1.19 8.69 -5.56
N SER A 85 -1.59 9.58 -4.66
CA SER A 85 -2.45 10.72 -4.96
C SER A 85 -1.70 11.81 -5.73
N ASN A 86 -2.48 12.75 -6.28
CA ASN A 86 -2.06 13.82 -7.19
C ASN A 86 -1.55 13.35 -8.56
N ALA A 87 -1.82 12.11 -8.98
CA ALA A 87 -1.34 11.59 -10.25
C ALA A 87 -2.03 12.25 -11.45
N ILE A 88 -3.36 12.30 -11.45
CA ILE A 88 -4.16 12.94 -12.49
C ILE A 88 -3.96 14.46 -12.46
N ARG A 89 -3.95 15.07 -11.26
CA ARG A 89 -3.69 16.51 -11.11
C ARG A 89 -2.32 16.90 -11.67
N ARG A 90 -1.29 16.09 -11.46
CA ARG A 90 0.05 16.32 -12.02
C ARG A 90 0.04 16.24 -13.55
N ASP A 91 -0.69 15.29 -14.11
CA ASP A 91 -0.80 15.15 -15.56
C ASP A 91 -1.51 16.37 -16.19
N VAL A 92 -2.58 16.85 -15.56
CA VAL A 92 -3.34 18.04 -15.99
C VAL A 92 -2.51 19.33 -15.87
N THR A 93 -1.74 19.49 -14.79
CA THR A 93 -0.91 20.70 -14.55
C THR A 93 0.40 20.69 -15.33
N SER A 94 0.93 19.51 -15.67
CA SER A 94 2.07 19.38 -16.56
C SER A 94 1.65 19.61 -18.02
N ARG A 95 2.57 20.12 -18.86
CA ARG A 95 2.35 20.36 -20.30
C ARG A 95 1.94 19.10 -21.11
N CYS A 96 1.86 17.94 -20.48
CA CYS A 96 1.34 16.69 -21.04
C CYS A 96 -0.19 16.62 -21.08
N GLY A 97 -0.93 17.44 -20.30
CA GLY A 97 -2.40 17.45 -20.33
C GLY A 97 -2.98 17.81 -21.71
N VAL A 98 -2.30 18.69 -22.45
CA VAL A 98 -2.67 19.09 -23.83
C VAL A 98 -2.36 17.98 -24.84
N ILE A 99 -1.33 17.16 -24.60
CA ILE A 99 -0.97 16.00 -25.43
C ILE A 99 -1.94 14.84 -25.16
N ALA A 100 -2.34 14.62 -23.91
CA ALA A 100 -3.36 13.64 -23.54
C ALA A 100 -4.74 14.04 -24.10
N ALA A 101 -5.08 15.33 -24.09
CA ALA A 101 -6.34 15.85 -24.65
C ALA A 101 -6.40 15.80 -26.19
N SER A 102 -5.25 15.78 -26.87
CA SER A 102 -5.16 15.63 -28.34
C SER A 102 -5.01 14.18 -28.80
N THR A 103 -4.85 13.23 -27.86
CA THR A 103 -4.87 11.81 -28.16
C THR A 103 -6.32 11.31 -28.05
N PRO A 104 -6.85 10.51 -29.00
CA PRO A 104 -8.19 9.93 -28.90
C PRO A 104 -8.19 8.82 -27.85
N MET A 105 -8.14 9.21 -26.58
CA MET A 105 -8.20 8.30 -25.44
C MET A 105 -9.54 8.47 -24.74
N ARG A 106 -10.26 7.36 -24.58
CA ARG A 106 -11.52 7.36 -23.83
C ARG A 106 -11.21 7.59 -22.35
N SER A 107 -12.01 8.41 -21.67
CA SER A 107 -11.84 8.70 -20.24
C SER A 107 -11.73 7.44 -19.37
N GLY A 108 -12.49 6.38 -19.72
CA GLY A 108 -12.40 5.08 -19.04
C GLY A 108 -11.05 4.36 -19.20
N GLU A 109 -10.41 4.44 -20.37
CA GLU A 109 -9.07 3.82 -20.59
C GLU A 109 -8.00 4.53 -19.75
N TYR A 110 -8.14 5.86 -19.58
CA TYR A 110 -7.25 6.66 -18.75
C TYR A 110 -7.39 6.33 -17.28
N LEU A 111 -8.61 6.36 -16.75
CA LEU A 111 -8.87 6.05 -15.34
C LEU A 111 -8.48 4.61 -14.99
N LEU A 112 -8.74 3.65 -15.89
CA LEU A 112 -8.32 2.26 -15.69
C LEU A 112 -6.79 2.12 -15.71
N GLY A 113 -6.10 2.83 -16.59
CA GLY A 113 -4.63 2.87 -16.59
C GLY A 113 -4.05 3.45 -15.30
N LYS A 114 -4.64 4.53 -14.77
CA LYS A 114 -4.24 5.12 -13.48
C LYS A 114 -4.52 4.18 -12.30
N PHE A 115 -5.69 3.54 -12.29
CA PHE A 115 -6.06 2.55 -11.29
C PHE A 115 -5.08 1.37 -11.27
N LEU A 116 -4.83 0.74 -12.42
CA LEU A 116 -3.87 -0.37 -12.52
C LEU A 116 -2.43 0.07 -12.20
N GLY A 117 -2.05 1.29 -12.56
CA GLY A 117 -0.76 1.88 -12.19
C GLY A 117 -0.60 2.03 -10.67
N ASN A 118 -1.66 2.48 -9.98
CA ASN A 118 -1.71 2.56 -8.53
C ASN A 118 -1.60 1.16 -7.88
N LEU A 119 -2.35 0.18 -8.39
CA LEU A 119 -2.27 -1.21 -7.92
C LEU A 119 -0.85 -1.76 -8.04
N ALA A 120 -0.24 -1.64 -9.21
CA ALA A 120 1.11 -2.17 -9.47
C ALA A 120 2.17 -1.50 -8.58
N PHE A 121 2.04 -0.19 -8.38
CA PHE A 121 2.95 0.57 -7.53
C PHE A 121 2.83 0.16 -6.05
N LEU A 122 1.62 0.11 -5.49
CA LEU A 122 1.41 -0.31 -4.10
C LEU A 122 1.75 -1.79 -3.88
N ALA A 123 1.48 -2.66 -4.85
CA ALA A 123 1.88 -4.07 -4.80
C ALA A 123 3.41 -4.21 -4.74
N THR A 124 4.15 -3.44 -5.53
CA THR A 124 5.62 -3.42 -5.48
C THR A 124 6.12 -2.91 -4.13
N PHE A 125 5.48 -1.87 -3.59
CA PHE A 125 5.81 -1.32 -2.29
C PHE A 125 5.66 -2.36 -1.18
N LEU A 126 4.53 -3.09 -1.16
CA LEU A 126 4.29 -4.16 -0.20
C LEU A 126 5.17 -5.38 -0.41
N ALA A 127 5.49 -5.72 -1.65
CA ALA A 127 6.45 -6.79 -1.94
C ALA A 127 7.84 -6.44 -1.38
N GLY A 128 8.29 -5.20 -1.53
CA GLY A 128 9.52 -4.72 -0.90
C GLY A 128 9.44 -4.81 0.63
N PHE A 129 8.30 -4.45 1.21
CA PHE A 129 8.08 -4.50 2.65
C PHE A 129 8.10 -5.95 3.17
N MET A 130 7.47 -6.87 2.44
CA MET A 130 7.53 -8.31 2.70
C MET A 130 8.97 -8.82 2.67
N LEU A 131 9.75 -8.46 1.64
CA LEU A 131 11.17 -8.84 1.55
C LEU A 131 11.99 -8.27 2.72
N SER A 132 11.72 -7.04 3.14
CA SER A 132 12.34 -6.44 4.33
C SER A 132 11.99 -7.21 5.60
N SER A 133 10.73 -7.64 5.76
CA SER A 133 10.29 -8.47 6.89
C SER A 133 10.96 -9.85 6.88
N MET A 134 11.15 -10.45 5.71
CA MET A 134 11.88 -11.70 5.57
C MET A 134 13.36 -11.52 5.91
N ALA A 135 13.99 -10.44 5.44
CA ALA A 135 15.38 -10.12 5.77
C ALA A 135 15.57 -9.89 7.27
N MET A 136 14.62 -9.20 7.94
CA MET A 136 14.58 -9.09 9.39
C MET A 136 14.60 -10.47 10.06
N LEU A 137 13.78 -11.41 9.58
CA LEU A 137 13.72 -12.76 10.14
C LEU A 137 15.04 -13.52 9.99
N ILE A 138 15.74 -13.35 8.85
CA ILE A 138 17.08 -13.90 8.62
C ILE A 138 18.07 -13.35 9.65
N VAL A 139 18.12 -12.02 9.77
CA VAL A 139 19.10 -11.32 10.63
C VAL A 139 18.92 -11.70 12.10
N ARG A 140 17.67 -11.90 12.53
CA ARG A 140 17.38 -12.31 13.92
C ARG A 140 17.75 -13.78 14.18
N GLY A 141 17.72 -14.65 13.17
CA GLY A 141 18.07 -16.07 13.31
C GLY A 141 17.13 -16.88 14.20
N GLU A 142 15.95 -16.33 14.51
CA GLU A 142 15.05 -16.86 15.55
C GLU A 142 14.01 -17.89 15.03
N ALA A 143 13.81 -18.01 13.72
CA ALA A 143 12.87 -18.98 13.13
C ALA A 143 13.23 -19.40 11.70
N ARG A 144 12.70 -20.55 11.25
CA ARG A 144 12.79 -20.99 9.85
C ARG A 144 11.97 -20.07 8.96
N ILE A 145 12.58 -19.65 7.85
CA ILE A 145 11.92 -18.84 6.83
C ILE A 145 11.24 -19.76 5.83
N GLU A 146 9.95 -19.55 5.67
CA GLU A 146 9.10 -20.21 4.69
C GLU A 146 8.53 -19.13 3.77
N PRO A 147 9.22 -18.81 2.65
CA PRO A 147 8.83 -17.72 1.75
C PRO A 147 7.39 -17.83 1.25
N LEU A 148 6.96 -19.04 0.95
CA LEU A 148 5.62 -19.30 0.42
C LEU A 148 4.53 -18.97 1.43
N VAL A 149 4.78 -19.22 2.72
CA VAL A 149 3.85 -18.85 3.80
C VAL A 149 3.76 -17.34 3.94
N PHE A 150 4.88 -16.61 3.88
CA PHE A 150 4.87 -15.14 3.87
C PHE A 150 4.05 -14.59 2.70
N VAL A 151 4.29 -15.08 1.49
CA VAL A 151 3.56 -14.66 0.30
C VAL A 151 2.07 -14.93 0.46
N GLN A 152 1.68 -16.09 1.00
CA GLN A 152 0.28 -16.39 1.29
C GLN A 152 -0.36 -15.40 2.27
N GLN A 153 0.30 -15.07 3.38
CA GLN A 153 -0.24 -14.10 4.35
C GLN A 153 -0.41 -12.71 3.73
N TYR A 154 0.57 -12.26 2.95
CA TYR A 154 0.50 -10.97 2.26
C TYR A 154 -0.59 -10.96 1.18
N LEU A 155 -0.72 -12.02 0.38
CA LEU A 155 -1.76 -12.13 -0.64
C LEU A 155 -3.16 -12.27 -0.05
N LEU A 156 -3.31 -12.81 1.15
CA LEU A 156 -4.60 -12.90 1.82
C LEU A 156 -5.07 -11.52 2.30
N LEU A 157 -4.18 -10.74 2.92
CA LEU A 157 -4.54 -9.52 3.64
C LEU A 157 -4.45 -8.25 2.78
N THR A 158 -3.38 -8.11 2.00
CA THR A 158 -3.04 -6.81 1.40
C THR A 158 -3.79 -6.42 0.13
N PRO A 159 -4.25 -7.35 -0.75
CA PRO A 159 -4.88 -6.95 -2.01
C PRO A 159 -6.15 -6.11 -1.84
N ALA A 160 -6.99 -6.46 -0.86
CA ALA A 160 -8.22 -5.72 -0.59
C ALA A 160 -7.93 -4.25 -0.27
N ALA A 161 -6.91 -3.99 0.56
CA ALA A 161 -6.48 -2.65 0.90
C ALA A 161 -5.88 -1.90 -0.29
N ILE A 162 -5.00 -2.54 -1.08
CA ILE A 162 -4.43 -1.92 -2.28
C ILE A 162 -5.52 -1.53 -3.28
N ILE A 163 -6.50 -2.41 -3.50
CA ILE A 163 -7.64 -2.18 -4.40
C ILE A 163 -8.47 -1.00 -3.90
N PHE A 164 -8.84 -1.01 -2.62
CA PHE A 164 -9.61 0.05 -2.00
C PHE A 164 -8.92 1.41 -2.13
N VAL A 165 -7.67 1.50 -1.68
CA VAL A 165 -6.89 2.74 -1.69
C VAL A 165 -6.71 3.26 -3.12
N SER A 166 -6.44 2.37 -4.07
CA SER A 166 -6.29 2.75 -5.49
C SER A 166 -7.58 3.26 -6.10
N ALA A 167 -8.72 2.65 -5.76
CA ALA A 167 -10.04 3.09 -6.23
C ALA A 167 -10.42 4.46 -5.64
N VAL A 168 -10.21 4.66 -4.33
CA VAL A 168 -10.48 5.93 -3.66
C VAL A 168 -9.61 7.05 -4.21
N ALA A 169 -8.32 6.79 -4.46
CA ALA A 169 -7.43 7.79 -5.06
C ALA A 169 -7.93 8.25 -6.43
N VAL A 170 -8.29 7.32 -7.31
CA VAL A 170 -8.82 7.65 -8.65
C VAL A 170 -10.17 8.37 -8.56
N LEU A 171 -11.05 7.96 -7.64
CA LEU A 171 -12.33 8.62 -7.40
C LEU A 171 -12.15 10.07 -6.94
N PHE A 172 -11.31 10.31 -5.93
CA PHE A 172 -11.09 11.63 -5.37
C PHE A 172 -10.45 12.57 -6.39
N GLU A 173 -9.50 12.06 -7.19
CA GLU A 173 -8.88 12.83 -8.26
C GLU A 173 -9.83 13.14 -9.42
N SER A 174 -10.85 12.30 -9.64
CA SER A 174 -11.87 12.55 -10.68
C SER A 174 -12.88 13.62 -10.28
N ILE A 175 -13.01 13.92 -8.98
CA ILE A 175 -13.94 14.92 -8.45
C ILE A 175 -13.17 16.25 -8.28
N PRO A 176 -13.53 17.33 -9.00
CA PRO A 176 -12.76 18.58 -8.99
C PRO A 176 -12.49 19.14 -7.58
N PHE A 177 -13.48 19.07 -6.70
CA PHE A 177 -13.40 19.55 -5.32
C PHE A 177 -12.49 18.69 -4.42
N LEU A 178 -12.40 17.38 -4.67
CA LEU A 178 -11.59 16.43 -3.88
C LEU A 178 -10.19 16.21 -4.48
N SER A 179 -9.93 16.69 -5.69
CA SER A 179 -8.67 16.48 -6.42
C SER A 179 -7.44 17.18 -5.81
N GLY A 180 -7.58 17.90 -4.69
CA GLY A 180 -6.51 18.63 -4.02
C GLY A 180 -6.50 18.40 -2.51
N LYS A 181 -5.95 19.36 -1.76
CA LYS A 181 -5.74 19.25 -0.31
C LYS A 181 -7.00 18.91 0.51
N ILE A 182 -8.18 19.27 0.01
CA ILE A 182 -9.45 18.94 0.68
C ILE A 182 -9.69 17.43 0.69
N GLY A 183 -9.42 16.74 -0.42
CA GLY A 183 -9.53 15.29 -0.51
C GLY A 183 -8.51 14.59 0.40
N ASP A 184 -7.29 15.13 0.47
CA ASP A 184 -6.24 14.66 1.38
C ASP A 184 -6.72 14.71 2.84
N VAL A 185 -7.26 15.85 3.28
CA VAL A 185 -7.79 16.02 4.65
C VAL A 185 -8.97 15.10 4.91
N PHE A 186 -9.90 14.99 3.96
CA PHE A 186 -11.05 14.09 4.10
C PHE A 186 -10.62 12.63 4.24
N TYR A 187 -9.67 12.19 3.40
CA TYR A 187 -9.12 10.84 3.47
C TYR A 187 -8.47 10.55 4.82
N PHE A 188 -7.72 11.50 5.37
CA PHE A 188 -7.15 11.37 6.71
C PHE A 188 -8.21 11.05 7.77
N PHE A 189 -9.25 11.87 7.86
CA PHE A 189 -10.30 11.70 8.86
C PHE A 189 -11.13 10.43 8.61
N PHE A 190 -11.41 10.11 7.35
CA PHE A 190 -12.06 8.85 6.99
C PHE A 190 -11.25 7.64 7.47
N TRP A 191 -9.94 7.61 7.20
CA TRP A 191 -9.07 6.53 7.62
C TRP A 191 -8.95 6.42 9.14
N MET A 192 -8.79 7.56 9.83
CA MET A 192 -8.73 7.60 11.30
C MET A 192 -10.03 7.10 11.94
N THR A 193 -11.17 7.42 11.34
CA THR A 193 -12.49 6.95 11.81
C THR A 193 -12.62 5.45 11.60
N PHE A 194 -12.24 4.94 10.42
CA PHE A 194 -12.22 3.51 10.12
C PHE A 194 -11.32 2.72 11.09
N MET A 195 -10.11 3.22 11.37
CA MET A 195 -9.23 2.63 12.38
C MET A 195 -9.83 2.71 13.78
N GLY A 196 -10.48 3.83 14.14
CA GLY A 196 -11.17 3.99 15.42
C GLY A 196 -12.27 2.96 15.64
N PHE A 197 -13.11 2.71 14.63
CA PHE A 197 -14.11 1.65 14.69
C PHE A 197 -13.50 0.25 14.78
N ALA A 198 -12.47 -0.03 13.97
CA ALA A 198 -11.79 -1.33 13.99
C ALA A 198 -11.15 -1.64 15.35
N LEU A 199 -10.66 -0.62 16.07
CA LEU A 199 -10.09 -0.77 17.41
C LEU A 199 -11.17 -0.78 18.50
N GLY A 200 -12.24 0.01 18.34
CA GLY A 200 -13.34 0.10 19.32
C GLY A 200 -14.07 -1.22 19.51
N ASP A 201 -14.28 -1.99 18.44
CA ASP A 201 -14.90 -3.32 18.49
C ASP A 201 -14.09 -4.31 19.35
N GLN A 202 -12.76 -4.20 19.35
CA GLN A 202 -11.89 -5.05 20.16
C GLN A 202 -11.91 -4.71 21.66
N VAL A 203 -12.23 -3.46 22.01
CA VAL A 203 -12.31 -3.02 23.41
C VAL A 203 -13.67 -3.34 24.03
N SER A 204 -14.74 -3.38 23.23
CA SER A 204 -16.08 -3.76 23.70
C SER A 204 -16.33 -5.27 23.76
N GLY A 205 -15.47 -6.07 23.13
CA GLY A 205 -15.59 -7.54 23.05
C GLY A 205 -14.69 -8.34 24.00
N GLY A 206 -13.97 -7.68 24.92
CA GLY A 206 -13.16 -8.31 25.97
C GLY A 206 -13.79 -8.17 27.35
#